data_AF-A0A2V8ACG1-F1
#
_entry.id   AF-A0A2V8ACG1-F1
#
_cell.length_a   1.000
_cell.length_b   1.000
_cell.length_c   1.000
_cell.angle_alpha   90.00
_cell.angle_beta   90.00
_cell.angle_gamma   90.00
#
_symmetry.space_group_name_H-M   'P 1'
#
loop_
_entity.id
_entity.type
_entity.pdbx_description
1 polymer ?
#
loop_
_entity_poly.entity_id
_entity_poly.type
_entity_poly.pdbx_seq_one_letter_code
_entity_poly.pdbx_strand_id
1 'polypeptide(L)'
;HGVADDMSLTQAQRVRDSRGAPEFVFNPRLGETYAEALDLKGNPSIDMDWYETKFKGSGESYRYTVAHWCATEARFRNHLKKIKKEDAAKLIPLENMLVRITQQDVVYRRCLDPHHRAYVPDFGVYIRIQGSSGDVEFRAISRQL
;
A
#
# COMPACT_ATOMS: atom_id res chain seq x y z
N HIS A 1 3.43 17.12 2.78
CA HIS A 1 2.59 16.00 2.33
C HIS A 1 1.64 16.38 1.19
N GLY A 2 1.17 17.63 1.13
CA GLY A 2 0.17 18.02 0.12
C GLY A 2 -1.19 17.40 0.45
N VAL A 3 -1.60 17.59 1.70
CA VAL A 3 -2.87 17.15 2.30
C VAL A 3 -3.53 18.40 2.89
N ALA A 4 -4.85 18.38 3.08
CA ALA A 4 -5.56 19.51 3.69
C ALA A 4 -5.18 19.68 5.18
N ASP A 5 -5.27 20.91 5.69
CA ASP A 5 -4.79 21.27 7.04
C ASP A 5 -5.56 20.51 8.15
N ASP A 6 -6.84 20.26 7.94
CA ASP A 6 -7.74 19.53 8.84
C ASP A 6 -7.57 17.99 8.76
N MET A 7 -6.76 17.49 7.83
CA MET A 7 -6.63 16.05 7.53
C MET A 7 -5.45 15.37 8.20
N SER A 8 -4.75 16.05 9.12
CA SER A 8 -3.55 15.52 9.78
C SER A 8 -3.79 14.19 10.50
N LEU A 9 -4.82 14.12 11.36
CA LEU A 9 -5.17 12.91 12.11
C LEU A 9 -5.59 11.77 11.17
N THR A 10 -6.40 12.09 10.16
CA THR A 10 -6.87 11.12 9.16
C THR A 10 -5.70 10.50 8.39
N GLN A 11 -4.68 11.30 8.05
CA GLN A 11 -3.52 10.79 7.33
C GLN A 11 -2.59 9.98 8.23
N ALA A 12 -2.47 10.34 9.52
CA ALA A 12 -1.75 9.52 10.50
C ALA A 12 -2.37 8.12 10.64
N GLN A 13 -3.71 8.04 10.72
CA GLN A 13 -4.40 6.75 10.74
C GLN A 13 -4.19 5.95 9.45
N ARG A 14 -4.30 6.60 8.28
CA ARG A 14 -4.09 5.93 6.98
C ARG A 14 -2.68 5.38 6.81
N VAL A 15 -1.64 6.10 7.24
CA VAL A 15 -0.27 5.61 7.11
C VAL A 15 0.01 4.41 8.03
N ARG A 16 -0.60 4.39 9.23
CA ARG A 16 -0.58 3.22 10.12
C ARG A 16 -1.30 2.03 9.50
N ASP A 17 -2.55 2.23 9.09
CA ASP A 17 -3.43 1.17 8.58
C ASP A 17 -2.90 0.57 7.27
N SER A 18 -2.17 1.36 6.47
CA SER A 18 -1.50 0.91 5.24
C SER A 18 -0.17 0.20 5.46
N ARG A 19 0.29 0.04 6.71
CA ARG A 19 1.63 -0.46 7.07
C ARG A 19 2.79 0.40 6.57
N GLY A 20 2.54 1.67 6.21
CA GLY A 20 3.59 2.62 5.85
C GLY A 20 4.36 3.13 7.07
N ALA A 21 3.70 3.25 8.21
CA ALA A 21 4.30 3.59 9.50
C ALA A 21 3.56 2.81 10.62
N PRO A 22 3.84 1.51 10.79
CA PRO A 22 3.20 0.70 11.81
C PRO A 22 3.58 1.18 13.21
N GLU A 23 2.64 1.07 14.15
CA GLU A 23 2.81 1.46 15.55
C GLU A 23 3.29 0.28 16.39
N PHE A 24 4.25 0.50 17.29
CA PHE A 24 4.61 -0.51 18.28
C PHE A 24 5.05 0.15 19.57
N VAL A 25 4.83 -0.54 20.68
CA VAL A 25 5.37 -0.15 21.99
C VAL A 25 6.39 -1.19 22.41
N PHE A 26 7.61 -0.74 22.72
CA PHE A 26 8.64 -1.59 23.28
C PHE A 26 8.70 -1.40 24.80
N ASN A 27 8.49 -2.47 25.56
CA ASN A 27 8.62 -2.49 27.01
C ASN A 27 9.61 -3.60 27.44
N PRO A 28 10.88 -3.24 27.74
CA PRO A 28 11.92 -4.22 28.11
C PRO A 28 11.67 -4.90 29.45
N ARG A 29 10.62 -4.51 30.21
CA ARG A 29 10.26 -5.13 31.48
C ARG A 29 9.34 -6.34 31.31
N LEU A 30 8.83 -6.59 30.10
CA LEU A 30 7.90 -7.69 29.81
C LEU A 30 8.59 -9.02 29.46
N GLY A 31 9.89 -8.99 29.17
CA GLY A 31 10.68 -10.18 28.85
C GLY A 31 12.00 -9.83 28.17
N GLU A 32 12.76 -10.86 27.80
CA GLU A 32 14.08 -10.72 27.16
C GLU A 32 14.00 -10.80 25.63
N THR A 33 12.88 -11.30 25.10
CA THR A 33 12.67 -11.46 23.65
C THR A 33 11.81 -10.34 23.08
N TYR A 34 11.98 -10.05 21.78
CA TYR A 34 11.11 -9.09 21.09
C TYR A 34 9.64 -9.49 21.09
N ALA A 35 9.33 -10.79 21.06
CA ALA A 35 7.95 -11.27 21.10
C ALA A 35 7.26 -10.95 22.44
N GLU A 36 8.00 -10.88 23.54
CA GLU A 36 7.49 -10.50 24.86
C GLU A 36 7.46 -8.98 25.05
N ALA A 37 8.47 -8.28 24.51
CA ALA A 37 8.68 -6.87 24.75
C ALA A 37 7.97 -5.93 23.76
N LEU A 38 7.56 -6.40 22.57
CA LEU A 38 6.85 -5.58 21.57
C LEU A 38 5.33 -5.79 21.63
N ASP A 39 4.58 -4.71 21.78
CA ASP A 39 3.12 -4.68 21.61
C ASP A 39 2.75 -4.02 20.28
N LEU A 40 1.95 -4.72 19.47
CA LEU A 40 1.47 -4.31 18.14
C LEU A 40 -0.02 -3.96 18.10
N LYS A 41 -0.74 -3.96 19.23
CA LYS A 41 -2.21 -3.78 19.31
C LYS A 41 -2.74 -2.47 18.71
N GLY A 42 -1.88 -1.47 18.50
CA GLY A 42 -2.26 -0.22 17.83
C GLY A 42 -2.59 -0.38 16.34
N ASN A 43 -2.16 -1.48 15.70
CA ASN A 43 -2.35 -1.69 14.27
C ASN A 43 -3.60 -2.55 13.99
N PRO A 44 -4.31 -2.30 12.88
CA PRO A 44 -5.37 -3.18 12.43
C PRO A 44 -4.82 -4.50 11.86
N SER A 45 -5.62 -5.56 12.01
CA SER A 45 -5.40 -6.87 11.39
C SER A 45 -3.98 -7.42 11.65
N ILE A 46 -3.55 -7.47 12.91
CA ILE A 46 -2.18 -7.84 13.30
C ILE A 46 -1.76 -9.23 12.80
N ASP A 47 -2.71 -10.16 12.65
CA ASP A 47 -2.48 -11.53 12.19
C ASP A 47 -2.51 -11.66 10.65
N MET A 48 -2.66 -10.55 9.93
CA MET A 48 -2.72 -10.49 8.47
C MET A 48 -1.64 -9.54 7.93
N ASP A 49 -1.22 -9.78 6.68
CA ASP A 49 -0.26 -8.90 6.00
C ASP A 49 -0.80 -7.48 5.83
N TRP A 50 -2.10 -7.35 5.53
CA TRP A 50 -2.75 -6.08 5.20
C TRP A 50 -4.10 -5.94 5.90
N TYR A 51 -4.45 -4.70 6.22
CA TYR A 51 -5.81 -4.33 6.59
C TYR A 51 -6.76 -4.49 5.39
N GLU A 52 -7.94 -5.06 5.60
CA GLU A 52 -8.97 -5.21 4.56
C GLU A 52 -10.15 -4.29 4.82
N THR A 53 -10.59 -3.59 3.78
CA THR A 53 -11.75 -2.67 3.83
C THR A 53 -12.55 -2.74 2.54
N LYS A 54 -13.67 -2.02 2.46
CA LYS A 54 -14.60 -2.09 1.32
C LYS A 54 -14.69 -0.76 0.58
N PHE A 55 -14.81 -0.82 -0.74
CA PHE A 55 -15.20 0.36 -1.52
C PHE A 55 -16.63 0.76 -1.17
N LYS A 56 -16.87 2.04 -0.88
CA LYS A 56 -18.18 2.56 -0.42
C LYS A 56 -19.27 2.41 -1.49
N GLY A 57 -18.91 2.46 -2.77
CA GLY A 57 -19.86 2.34 -3.89
C GLY A 57 -20.19 0.90 -4.29
N SER A 58 -19.19 0.02 -4.39
CA SER A 58 -19.40 -1.37 -4.84
C SER A 58 -19.56 -2.38 -3.70
N GLY A 59 -19.15 -2.05 -2.47
CA GLY A 59 -19.09 -3.01 -1.35
C GLY A 59 -17.99 -4.07 -1.49
N GLU A 60 -17.19 -4.02 -2.55
CA GLU A 60 -16.12 -4.98 -2.80
C GLU A 60 -14.95 -4.76 -1.84
N SER A 61 -14.44 -5.85 -1.27
CA SER A 61 -13.29 -5.82 -0.37
C SER A 61 -11.98 -5.59 -1.14
N TYR A 62 -11.05 -4.86 -0.53
CA TYR A 62 -9.68 -4.71 -1.00
C TYR A 62 -8.72 -4.57 0.17
N ARG A 63 -7.45 -4.91 -0.09
CA ARG A 63 -6.35 -4.75 0.86
C ARG A 63 -5.85 -3.31 0.82
N TYR A 64 -5.90 -2.62 1.95
CA TYR A 64 -5.41 -1.26 2.09
C TYR A 64 -3.88 -1.28 2.28
N THR A 65 -3.15 -1.13 1.18
CA THR A 65 -1.68 -1.12 1.14
C THR A 65 -1.09 0.29 1.17
N VAL A 66 0.23 0.41 1.34
CA VAL A 66 0.97 1.70 1.28
C VAL A 66 0.62 2.50 0.03
N ALA A 67 0.46 1.85 -1.13
CA ALA A 67 0.11 2.52 -2.38
C ALA A 67 -1.26 3.24 -2.32
N HIS A 68 -2.21 2.73 -1.54
CA HIS A 68 -3.51 3.35 -1.34
C HIS A 68 -3.39 4.63 -0.49
N TRP A 69 -2.55 4.62 0.56
CA TRP A 69 -2.25 5.83 1.32
C TRP A 69 -1.51 6.86 0.46
N CYS A 70 -0.51 6.42 -0.33
CA CYS A 70 0.21 7.28 -1.27
C CYS A 70 -0.74 8.00 -2.24
N ALA A 71 -1.80 7.33 -2.69
CA ALA A 71 -2.81 7.95 -3.56
C ALA A 71 -3.61 9.10 -2.92
N THR A 72 -3.50 9.28 -1.60
CA THR A 72 -4.17 10.36 -0.87
C THR A 72 -3.27 11.57 -0.59
N GLU A 73 -1.99 11.53 -0.95
CA GLU A 73 -1.05 12.64 -0.70
C GLU A 73 -0.47 13.19 -2.01
N ALA A 74 -0.50 14.51 -2.19
CA ALA A 74 -0.06 15.12 -3.45
C ALA A 74 1.43 14.89 -3.75
N ARG A 75 2.27 14.63 -2.74
CA ARG A 75 3.70 14.34 -2.94
C ARG A 75 3.96 13.10 -3.81
N PHE A 76 3.02 12.17 -3.90
CA PHE A 76 3.15 10.96 -4.73
C PHE A 76 2.47 11.07 -6.09
N ARG A 77 1.90 12.22 -6.46
CA ARG A 77 1.04 12.32 -7.67
C ARG A 77 1.75 11.91 -8.95
N ASN A 78 3.06 12.16 -9.05
CA ASN A 78 3.84 11.83 -10.25
C ASN A 78 4.00 10.33 -10.47
N HIS A 79 3.78 9.54 -9.42
CA HIS A 79 3.85 8.08 -9.46
C HIS A 79 2.50 7.43 -9.80
N LEU A 80 1.43 8.22 -9.97
CA LEU A 80 0.06 7.74 -10.13
C LEU A 80 -0.59 8.33 -11.37
N LYS A 81 -0.88 7.49 -12.37
CA LYS A 81 -1.61 7.91 -13.58
C LYS A 81 -3.04 7.40 -13.52
N LYS A 82 -4.02 8.29 -13.70
CA LYS A 82 -5.43 7.88 -13.87
C LYS A 82 -5.54 7.11 -15.19
N ILE A 83 -6.14 5.93 -15.14
CA ILE A 83 -6.39 5.08 -16.31
C ILE A 83 -7.85 4.66 -16.35
N LYS A 84 -8.31 4.21 -17.51
CA LYS A 84 -9.65 3.63 -17.67
C LYS A 84 -9.64 2.15 -17.25
N LYS A 85 -10.82 1.59 -17.00
CA LYS A 85 -10.98 0.18 -16.61
C LYS A 85 -10.43 -0.78 -17.68
N GLU A 86 -10.62 -0.43 -18.95
CA GLU A 86 -10.20 -1.26 -20.10
C GLU A 86 -8.66 -1.31 -20.22
N ASP A 87 -7.99 -0.23 -19.82
CA ASP A 87 -6.53 -0.18 -19.79
C ASP A 87 -5.99 -0.90 -18.56
N ALA A 88 -6.65 -0.76 -17.40
CA ALA A 88 -6.29 -1.50 -16.19
C ALA A 88 -6.33 -3.03 -16.39
N ALA A 89 -7.27 -3.53 -17.20
CA ALA A 89 -7.37 -4.96 -17.52
C ALA A 89 -6.13 -5.52 -18.27
N LYS A 90 -5.29 -4.65 -18.85
CA LYS A 90 -4.04 -5.02 -19.52
C LYS A 90 -2.82 -4.95 -18.58
N LEU A 91 -3.00 -4.44 -17.36
CA LEU A 91 -1.95 -4.23 -16.36
C LEU A 91 -2.02 -5.29 -15.27
N ILE A 92 -0.97 -5.37 -14.46
CA ILE A 92 -0.87 -6.33 -13.36
C ILE A 92 -1.48 -5.71 -12.09
N PRO A 93 -2.43 -6.37 -11.40
CA PRO A 93 -2.86 -5.92 -10.08
C PRO A 93 -1.69 -5.88 -9.09
N LEU A 94 -1.58 -4.82 -8.29
CA LEU A 94 -0.48 -4.69 -7.32
C LEU A 94 -0.34 -5.90 -6.38
N GLU A 95 -1.45 -6.46 -5.92
CA GLU A 95 -1.48 -7.66 -5.08
C GLU A 95 -0.74 -8.86 -5.69
N ASN A 96 -0.80 -9.03 -7.01
CA ASN A 96 -0.08 -10.10 -7.71
C ASN A 96 1.43 -9.83 -7.77
N MET A 97 1.85 -8.57 -7.74
CA MET A 97 3.27 -8.21 -7.69
C MET A 97 3.84 -8.33 -6.28
N LEU A 98 3.09 -7.94 -5.24
CA LEU A 98 3.57 -7.98 -3.86
C LEU A 98 3.97 -9.40 -3.42
N VAL A 99 3.26 -10.43 -3.88
CA VAL A 99 3.60 -11.83 -3.55
C VAL A 99 4.82 -12.38 -4.33
N ARG A 100 5.30 -11.68 -5.36
CA ARG A 100 6.44 -12.11 -6.21
C ARG A 100 7.77 -11.48 -5.80
N ILE A 101 7.73 -10.43 -4.99
CA ILE A 101 8.89 -9.62 -4.63
C ILE A 101 9.28 -9.95 -3.19
N THR A 102 10.51 -10.40 -3.01
CA THR A 102 11.11 -10.55 -1.68
C THR A 102 12.03 -9.38 -1.37
N GLN A 103 12.39 -9.20 -0.09
CA GLN A 103 13.39 -8.21 0.31
C GLN A 103 14.72 -8.40 -0.45
N GLN A 104 15.13 -9.64 -0.70
CA GLN A 104 16.36 -9.95 -1.43
C GLN A 104 16.31 -9.50 -2.90
N ASP A 105 15.13 -9.58 -3.53
CA ASP A 105 14.93 -9.12 -4.89
C ASP A 105 15.05 -7.60 -5.00
N VAL A 106 14.61 -6.87 -3.97
CA VAL A 106 14.77 -5.40 -3.88
C VAL A 106 16.25 -5.05 -3.68
N VAL A 107 16.92 -5.69 -2.71
CA VAL A 107 18.35 -5.44 -2.40
C VAL A 107 19.24 -5.68 -3.62
N TYR A 108 19.02 -6.77 -4.36
CA TYR A 108 19.77 -7.07 -5.58
C TYR A 108 19.19 -6.43 -6.85
N ARG A 109 18.23 -5.51 -6.72
CA ARG A 109 17.61 -4.77 -7.84
C ARG A 109 17.02 -5.67 -8.93
N ARG A 110 16.60 -6.89 -8.58
CA ARG A 110 15.96 -7.83 -9.50
C ARG A 110 14.57 -7.38 -9.94
N CYS A 111 13.98 -6.41 -9.24
CA CYS A 111 12.77 -5.72 -9.70
C CYS A 111 12.98 -4.89 -10.98
N LEU A 112 14.24 -4.63 -11.37
CA LEU A 112 14.60 -3.92 -12.60
C LEU A 112 14.99 -4.85 -13.75
N ASP A 113 15.19 -6.15 -13.49
CA ASP A 113 15.60 -7.15 -14.48
C ASP A 113 14.36 -7.75 -15.18
N PRO A 114 14.13 -7.48 -16.48
CA PRO A 114 12.97 -7.99 -17.22
C PRO A 114 12.86 -9.51 -17.30
N HIS A 115 13.96 -10.25 -17.08
CA HIS A 115 13.98 -11.70 -17.15
C HIS A 115 13.70 -12.37 -15.79
N HIS A 116 13.58 -11.58 -14.73
CA HIS A 116 13.39 -12.09 -13.38
C HIS A 116 11.91 -12.02 -12.95
N ARG A 117 11.44 -13.01 -12.18
CA ARG A 117 10.02 -13.10 -11.71
C ARG A 117 9.54 -11.86 -10.94
N ALA A 118 10.48 -11.14 -10.32
CA ALA A 118 10.22 -9.97 -9.49
C ALA A 118 10.21 -8.65 -10.30
N TYR A 119 10.40 -8.71 -11.63
CA TYR A 119 10.40 -7.54 -12.50
C TYR A 119 9.13 -6.71 -12.32
N VAL A 120 9.30 -5.39 -12.11
CA VAL A 120 8.20 -4.43 -12.02
C VAL A 120 8.25 -3.53 -13.25
N PRO A 121 7.34 -3.71 -14.23
CA PRO A 121 7.25 -2.80 -15.37
C PRO A 121 6.83 -1.39 -14.90
N ASP A 122 7.44 -0.36 -15.47
CA ASP A 122 7.06 1.03 -15.14
C ASP A 122 5.64 1.32 -15.63
N PHE A 123 4.76 1.79 -14.74
CA PHE A 123 3.33 1.96 -15.02
C PHE A 123 2.64 0.70 -15.58
N GLY A 124 3.24 -0.48 -15.37
CA GLY A 124 2.66 -1.77 -15.75
C GLY A 124 1.84 -2.44 -14.65
N VAL A 125 1.81 -1.82 -13.47
CA VAL A 125 1.06 -2.28 -12.29
C VAL A 125 -0.02 -1.26 -11.96
N TYR A 126 -1.18 -1.70 -11.47
CA TYR A 126 -2.26 -0.81 -11.07
C TYR A 126 -2.86 -1.14 -9.71
N ILE A 127 -3.53 -0.13 -9.13
CA ILE A 127 -4.42 -0.27 -7.98
C ILE A 127 -5.80 0.30 -8.28
N ARG A 128 -6.75 -0.10 -7.46
CA ARG A 128 -8.08 0.49 -7.37
C ARG A 128 -8.13 1.39 -6.15
N ILE A 129 -8.70 2.58 -6.28
CA ILE A 129 -8.86 3.51 -5.18
C ILE A 129 -10.29 4.02 -5.10
N GLN A 130 -10.66 4.50 -3.92
CA GLN A 130 -11.91 5.19 -3.70
C GLN A 130 -11.82 6.60 -4.31
N GLY A 131 -12.59 6.86 -5.37
CA GLY A 131 -12.75 8.18 -5.98
C GLY A 131 -13.47 9.15 -5.05
N SER A 132 -13.32 10.44 -5.31
CA SER A 132 -13.95 11.53 -4.53
C SER A 132 -15.47 11.49 -4.55
N SER A 133 -16.07 10.94 -5.61
CA SER A 133 -17.52 10.78 -5.79
C SER A 133 -18.07 9.44 -5.28
N GLY A 134 -17.24 8.60 -4.67
CA GLY A 134 -17.68 7.26 -4.20
C GLY A 134 -17.52 6.15 -5.24
N ASP A 135 -17.14 6.48 -6.47
CA ASP A 135 -16.80 5.54 -7.54
C ASP A 135 -15.43 4.90 -7.34
N VAL A 136 -15.21 3.76 -8.02
CA VAL A 136 -13.91 3.08 -8.03
C VAL A 136 -13.07 3.62 -9.17
N GLU A 137 -11.92 4.21 -8.85
CA GLU A 137 -10.95 4.68 -9.85
C GLU A 137 -9.77 3.73 -9.97
N PHE A 138 -9.14 3.73 -11.16
CA PHE A 138 -7.96 2.92 -11.45
C PHE A 138 -6.74 3.81 -11.61
N ARG A 139 -5.64 3.43 -10.96
CA ARG A 139 -4.36 4.14 -11.03
C ARG A 139 -3.25 3.21 -11.45
N ALA A 140 -2.59 3.50 -12.58
CA ALA A 140 -1.31 2.90 -12.91
C ALA A 140 -0.22 3.49 -12.00
N ILE A 141 0.66 2.66 -11.51
CA ILE A 141 1.69 2.99 -10.54
C ILE A 141 3.07 2.90 -11.19
N SER A 142 3.90 3.94 -11.03
CA SER A 142 5.31 3.88 -11.45
C SER A 142 6.06 2.82 -10.65
N ARG A 143 7.10 2.20 -11.22
CA ARG A 143 7.90 1.20 -10.49
C ARG A 143 8.62 1.71 -9.23
N GLN A 144 8.71 3.03 -9.06
CA GLN A 144 9.43 3.71 -7.97
C GLN A 144 8.55 4.02 -6.75
N LEU A 145 7.24 3.86 -6.86
CA LEU A 145 6.33 4.02 -5.72
C LEU A 145 6.41 2.81 -4.80
#